data_AF-A0A525WHL7-F1
#
_entry.id   AF-A0A525WHL7-F1
#
_cell.length_a   1.000
_cell.length_b   1.000
_cell.length_c   1.000
_cell.angle_alpha   90.00
_cell.angle_beta   90.00
_cell.angle_gamma   90.00
#
_symmetry.space_group_name_H-M   'P 1'
#
loop_
_entity.id
_entity.type
_entity.pdbx_description
1 polymer ?
#
loop_
_entity_poly.entity_id
_entity_poly.type
_entity_poly.pdbx_seq_one_letter_code
_entity_poly.pdbx_strand_id
1 'polypeptide(L)'
;MSSHTVRKAIIPAAGLGTRFLPATKASPKEMLPLVDKPLIQYTVEEAVASGIEDIIVITGRGKRAIEDHFDRSVELEENLKGTGKSQMLNQIRQISNLANFCYVRQSEALGLGHAVLCAQHLIGDEPFAVILGDEIIDAQVPALAQLIHIYKKRHGAVLGVQEVPKQDVGRYGIVTPTKLGKGLHRVDDLVEKPSPAEAPSNLAVIGRYILPPEIFPILRKTRPGKNGEIQLTDALKELAKKMPMYAHEVVGHRHDAGDKLGFLIATVEFALKNPSLGPDFHEYLSNRMRPATGTRRT
;
A
#
# COMPACT_ATOMS: atom_id res chain seq x y z
N MET A 1 27.00 -4.67 10.96
CA MET A 1 25.65 -4.96 11.51
C MET A 1 24.82 -5.57 10.39
N SER A 2 24.14 -6.68 10.64
CA SER A 2 23.68 -7.66 9.63
C SER A 2 22.93 -7.06 8.45
N SER A 3 23.41 -7.31 7.22
CA SER A 3 22.91 -6.87 5.91
C SER A 3 21.56 -7.51 5.50
N HIS A 4 20.78 -8.01 6.47
CA HIS A 4 19.57 -8.81 6.24
C HIS A 4 18.34 -8.29 6.99
N THR A 5 18.46 -7.19 7.74
CA THR A 5 17.31 -6.58 8.41
C THR A 5 16.63 -5.60 7.45
N VAL A 6 15.34 -5.83 7.17
CA VAL A 6 14.52 -4.87 6.42
C VAL A 6 14.11 -3.75 7.35
N ARG A 7 14.70 -2.57 7.18
CA ARG A 7 14.47 -1.37 8.02
C ARG A 7 13.98 -0.15 7.25
N LYS A 8 14.00 -0.21 5.92
CA LYS A 8 13.56 0.87 5.03
C LYS A 8 12.34 0.44 4.23
N ALA A 9 11.38 1.35 4.05
CA ALA A 9 10.26 1.13 3.14
C ALA A 9 10.09 2.29 2.16
N ILE A 10 9.84 1.97 0.89
CA ILE A 10 9.46 2.92 -0.13
C ILE A 10 7.93 2.94 -0.26
N ILE A 11 7.33 4.13 -0.18
CA ILE A 11 5.90 4.36 -0.42
C ILE A 11 5.75 5.24 -1.67
N PRO A 12 5.36 4.68 -2.81
CA PRO A 12 5.07 5.44 -4.02
C PRO A 12 3.78 6.25 -3.87
N ALA A 13 3.89 7.58 -3.91
CA ALA A 13 2.78 8.53 -3.75
C ALA A 13 2.79 9.66 -4.81
N ALA A 14 3.45 9.43 -5.94
CA ALA A 14 3.61 10.42 -7.01
C ALA A 14 2.48 10.40 -8.04
N GLY A 15 1.57 9.43 -7.97
CA GLY A 15 0.48 9.25 -8.94
C GLY A 15 -0.52 10.41 -8.94
N LEU A 16 -1.08 10.71 -10.11
CA LEU A 16 -2.05 11.81 -10.30
C LEU A 16 -3.43 11.54 -9.68
N GLY A 17 -3.75 10.30 -9.31
CA GLY A 17 -5.02 9.96 -8.67
C GLY A 17 -6.25 10.22 -9.55
N THR A 18 -6.11 10.09 -10.87
CA THR A 18 -7.16 10.46 -11.86
C THR A 18 -8.48 9.74 -11.65
N ARG A 19 -8.45 8.51 -11.12
CA ARG A 19 -9.66 7.74 -10.75
C ARG A 19 -10.54 8.44 -9.73
N PHE A 20 -9.99 9.31 -8.90
CA PHE A 20 -10.72 10.03 -7.84
C PHE A 20 -11.05 11.49 -8.20
N LEU A 21 -10.86 11.90 -9.46
CA LEU A 21 -11.32 13.22 -9.87
C LEU A 21 -12.85 13.36 -9.69
N PRO A 22 -13.33 14.54 -9.25
CA PRO A 22 -12.58 15.79 -9.03
C PRO A 22 -11.93 15.93 -7.64
N ALA A 23 -12.14 14.99 -6.71
CA ALA A 23 -11.65 15.10 -5.32
C ALA A 23 -10.12 15.24 -5.26
N THR A 24 -9.41 14.56 -6.14
CA THR A 24 -7.94 14.58 -6.21
C THR A 24 -7.34 15.73 -7.02
N LYS A 25 -8.16 16.68 -7.50
CA LYS A 25 -7.66 17.82 -8.29
C LYS A 25 -6.67 18.69 -7.50
N ALA A 26 -6.87 18.82 -6.19
CA ALA A 26 -6.06 19.67 -5.31
C ALA A 26 -5.59 18.94 -4.04
N SER A 27 -5.94 17.67 -3.88
CA SER A 27 -5.50 16.84 -2.76
C SER A 27 -4.95 15.49 -3.27
N PRO A 28 -3.86 14.96 -2.72
CA PRO A 28 -3.35 13.64 -3.09
C PRO A 28 -4.39 12.54 -2.83
N LYS A 29 -4.45 11.50 -3.67
CA LYS A 29 -5.31 10.33 -3.41
C LYS A 29 -4.94 9.65 -2.08
N GLU A 30 -3.65 9.69 -1.76
CA GLU A 30 -3.06 9.11 -0.55
C GLU A 30 -3.55 9.83 0.73
N MET A 31 -4.07 11.06 0.58
CA MET A 31 -4.64 11.87 1.65
C MET A 31 -6.16 11.73 1.77
N LEU A 32 -6.80 10.87 0.98
CA LEU A 32 -8.24 10.59 1.17
C LEU A 32 -8.46 9.96 2.54
N PRO A 33 -9.39 10.49 3.36
CA PRO A 33 -9.63 9.98 4.71
C PRO A 33 -10.46 8.70 4.64
N LEU A 34 -9.92 7.62 5.17
CA LEU A 34 -10.69 6.44 5.50
C LEU A 34 -11.23 6.65 6.92
N VAL A 35 -12.49 7.09 7.00
CA VAL A 35 -13.14 7.59 8.23
C VAL A 35 -12.50 8.89 8.74
N ASP A 36 -11.42 8.80 9.52
CA ASP A 36 -10.76 9.93 10.18
C ASP A 36 -9.24 9.98 9.92
N LYS A 37 -8.70 8.98 9.22
CA LYS A 37 -7.27 8.81 8.98
C LYS A 37 -6.95 8.72 7.49
N PRO A 38 -5.94 9.45 6.98
CA PRO A 38 -5.51 9.32 5.58
C PRO A 38 -5.02 7.91 5.23
N LEU A 39 -5.27 7.44 4.00
CA LEU A 39 -4.81 6.13 3.51
C LEU A 39 -3.31 5.90 3.73
N ILE A 40 -2.47 6.92 3.48
CA ILE A 40 -1.02 6.81 3.67
C ILE A 40 -0.61 6.61 5.12
N GLN A 41 -1.39 7.10 6.09
CA GLN A 41 -1.06 6.91 7.50
C GLN A 41 -1.26 5.44 7.91
N TYR A 42 -2.31 4.76 7.44
CA TYR A 42 -2.46 3.31 7.64
C TYR A 42 -1.26 2.54 7.08
N THR A 43 -0.76 2.98 5.93
CA THR A 43 0.39 2.37 5.25
C THR A 43 1.68 2.52 6.08
N VAL A 44 1.90 3.71 6.65
CA VAL A 44 3.05 3.99 7.51
C VAL A 44 2.94 3.25 8.84
N GLU A 45 1.76 3.25 9.46
CA GLU A 45 1.51 2.51 10.71
C GLU A 45 1.77 1.00 10.54
N GLU A 46 1.35 0.40 9.42
CA GLU A 46 1.68 -1.00 9.10
C GLU A 46 3.18 -1.22 8.97
N ALA A 47 3.89 -0.32 8.29
CA ALA A 47 5.33 -0.40 8.11
C ALA A 47 6.06 -0.35 9.47
N VAL A 48 5.73 0.63 10.31
CA VAL A 48 6.30 0.82 11.64
C VAL A 48 5.99 -0.37 12.55
N ALA A 49 4.74 -0.85 12.55
CA ALA A 49 4.35 -2.05 13.29
C ALA A 49 5.08 -3.32 12.82
N SER A 50 5.64 -3.31 11.61
CA SER A 50 6.45 -4.39 11.04
C SER A 50 7.96 -4.24 11.33
N GLY A 51 8.37 -3.19 12.03
CA GLY A 51 9.76 -2.89 12.39
C GLY A 51 10.53 -2.06 11.37
N ILE A 52 9.84 -1.34 10.48
CA ILE A 52 10.46 -0.34 9.59
C ILE A 52 10.77 0.93 10.39
N GLU A 53 11.97 1.47 10.19
CA GLU A 53 12.50 2.65 10.88
C GLU A 53 12.49 3.88 9.95
N ASP A 54 12.84 3.69 8.66
CA ASP A 54 12.90 4.77 7.68
C ASP A 54 11.83 4.58 6.58
N ILE A 55 11.02 5.63 6.40
CA ILE A 55 9.98 5.72 5.38
C ILE A 55 10.44 6.67 4.28
N ILE A 56 10.63 6.13 3.08
CA ILE A 56 10.98 6.90 1.88
C ILE A 56 9.72 7.08 1.04
N VAL A 57 9.15 8.28 1.06
CA VAL A 57 7.95 8.61 0.26
C VAL A 57 8.39 9.16 -1.09
N ILE A 58 7.94 8.53 -2.17
CA ILE A 58 8.15 9.03 -3.54
C ILE A 58 7.01 9.97 -3.89
N THR A 59 7.28 11.27 -3.97
CA THR A 59 6.26 12.30 -4.20
C THR A 59 6.37 12.91 -5.59
N GLY A 60 5.22 13.35 -6.13
CA GLY A 60 5.13 14.11 -7.37
C GLY A 60 4.85 15.59 -7.11
N ARG A 61 4.47 16.34 -8.15
CA ARG A 61 3.99 17.72 -7.99
C ARG A 61 2.67 17.76 -7.21
N GLY A 62 2.49 18.78 -6.37
CA GLY A 62 1.25 18.99 -5.62
C GLY A 62 1.03 18.03 -4.44
N LYS A 63 2.08 17.36 -3.96
CA LYS A 63 2.01 16.36 -2.88
C LYS A 63 2.40 16.88 -1.50
N ARG A 64 2.46 18.20 -1.32
CA ARG A 64 2.86 18.86 -0.05
C ARG A 64 2.06 18.37 1.16
N ALA A 65 0.76 18.12 0.99
CA ALA A 65 -0.10 17.64 2.08
C ALA A 65 0.38 16.32 2.71
N ILE A 66 1.11 15.49 1.95
CA ILE A 66 1.72 14.25 2.50
C ILE A 66 2.90 14.60 3.41
N GLU A 67 3.74 15.55 2.99
CA GLU A 67 4.88 16.03 3.77
C GLU A 67 4.38 16.70 5.06
N ASP A 68 3.45 17.64 4.94
CA ASP A 68 2.88 18.38 6.08
C ASP A 68 2.16 17.45 7.09
N HIS A 69 1.58 16.32 6.65
CA HIS A 69 0.85 15.38 7.53
C HIS A 69 1.78 14.63 8.50
N PHE A 70 2.98 14.28 8.06
CA PHE A 70 3.97 13.58 8.88
C PHE A 70 4.99 14.53 9.51
N ASP A 71 4.94 15.82 9.20
CA ASP A 71 5.74 16.84 9.88
C ASP A 71 5.01 17.37 11.12
N ARG A 72 5.71 18.15 11.93
CA ARG A 72 5.18 18.78 13.12
C ARG A 72 4.39 20.03 12.77
N SER A 73 3.11 20.05 13.12
CA SER A 73 2.27 21.25 12.99
C SER A 73 2.30 22.11 14.26
N VAL A 74 3.26 23.03 14.35
CA VAL A 74 3.46 23.90 15.52
C VAL A 74 2.21 24.74 15.84
N GLU A 75 1.62 25.36 14.82
CA GLU A 75 0.42 26.20 14.96
C GLU A 75 -0.78 25.39 15.50
N LEU A 76 -1.01 24.19 14.95
CA LEU A 76 -2.09 23.32 15.41
C LEU A 76 -1.85 22.81 16.83
N GLU A 77 -0.60 22.47 17.17
CA GLU A 77 -0.24 22.10 18.54
C GLU A 77 -0.50 23.24 19.52
N GLU A 78 -0.12 24.47 19.18
CA GLU A 78 -0.32 25.65 20.03
C GLU A 78 -1.80 25.96 20.24
N ASN A 79 -2.61 25.87 19.20
CA ASN A 79 -4.05 26.05 19.29
C ASN A 79 -4.75 24.98 20.16
N LEU A 80 -4.19 23.78 20.25
CA LEU A 80 -4.74 22.71 21.08
C LEU A 80 -4.25 22.76 22.54
N LYS A 81 -3.06 23.33 22.80
CA LYS A 81 -2.52 23.48 24.15
C LYS A 81 -3.48 24.33 25.00
N GLY A 82 -3.71 23.90 26.25
CA GLY A 82 -4.55 24.64 27.20
C GLY A 82 -6.06 24.56 26.94
N THR A 83 -6.51 23.87 25.87
CA THR A 83 -7.95 23.76 25.54
C THR A 83 -8.64 22.53 26.14
N GLY A 84 -7.95 21.75 26.98
CA GLY A 84 -8.43 20.46 27.49
C GLY A 84 -8.41 19.31 26.47
N LYS A 85 -7.99 19.56 25.21
CA LYS A 85 -7.92 18.56 24.13
C LYS A 85 -6.61 17.75 24.10
N SER A 86 -6.11 17.34 25.27
CA SER A 86 -4.80 16.70 25.40
C SER A 86 -4.67 15.39 24.60
N GLN A 87 -5.75 14.62 24.47
CA GLN A 87 -5.75 13.39 23.66
C GLN A 87 -5.49 13.69 22.17
N MET A 88 -6.16 14.68 21.61
CA MET A 88 -5.99 15.10 20.21
C MET A 88 -4.59 15.66 19.96
N LEU A 89 -4.06 16.44 20.91
CA LEU A 89 -2.68 16.94 20.84
C LEU A 89 -1.65 15.79 20.82
N ASN A 90 -1.86 14.76 21.66
CA ASN A 90 -0.99 13.58 21.67
C ASN A 90 -1.07 12.78 20.37
N GLN A 91 -2.27 12.63 19.80
CA GLN A 91 -2.46 11.93 18.51
C GLN A 91 -1.67 12.63 17.39
N ILE A 92 -1.79 13.95 17.26
CA ILE A 92 -1.07 14.72 16.22
C ILE A 92 0.44 14.57 16.39
N ARG A 93 0.95 14.69 17.61
CA ARG A 93 2.38 14.51 17.90
C ARG A 93 2.89 13.10 17.60
N GLN A 94 2.06 12.08 17.84
CA GLN A 94 2.44 10.70 17.55
C GLN A 94 2.66 10.49 16.06
N ILE A 95 1.85 11.12 15.19
CA ILE A 95 1.99 10.99 13.73
C ILE A 95 3.39 11.43 13.28
N SER A 96 3.88 12.57 13.77
CA SER A 96 5.22 13.08 13.40
C SER A 96 6.38 12.25 13.98
N ASN A 97 6.12 11.38 14.97
CA ASN A 97 7.12 10.53 15.61
C ASN A 97 7.01 9.05 15.20
N LEU A 98 6.21 8.73 14.16
CA LEU A 98 6.01 7.34 13.71
C LEU A 98 7.30 6.71 13.18
N ALA A 99 8.09 7.45 12.40
CA ALA A 99 9.28 6.97 11.71
C ALA A 99 10.20 8.13 11.31
N ASN A 100 11.38 7.82 10.77
CA ASN A 100 12.17 8.81 10.04
C ASN A 100 11.59 8.94 8.62
N PHE A 101 11.26 10.16 8.20
CA PHE A 101 10.70 10.40 6.86
C PHE A 101 11.73 11.00 5.92
N CYS A 102 11.82 10.44 4.72
CA CYS A 102 12.58 10.96 3.60
C CYS A 102 11.67 11.14 2.39
N TYR A 103 11.81 12.24 1.66
CA TYR A 103 10.98 12.52 0.49
C TYR A 103 11.84 12.60 -0.76
N VAL A 104 11.49 11.82 -1.78
CA VAL A 104 12.18 11.81 -3.07
C VAL A 104 11.19 12.21 -4.14
N ARG A 105 11.57 13.17 -4.99
CA ARG A 105 10.72 13.61 -6.10
C ARG A 105 10.83 12.64 -7.28
N GLN A 106 9.68 12.16 -7.75
CA GLN A 106 9.54 11.58 -9.08
C GLN A 106 9.14 12.70 -10.05
N SER A 107 10.11 13.19 -10.82
CA SER A 107 9.92 14.33 -11.74
C SER A 107 8.89 14.04 -12.84
N GLU A 108 8.85 12.80 -13.32
CA GLU A 108 7.96 12.32 -14.38
C GLU A 108 7.27 11.02 -13.97
N ALA A 109 5.98 10.90 -14.29
CA ALA A 109 5.16 9.74 -13.94
C ALA A 109 5.43 8.53 -14.86
N LEU A 110 6.67 8.05 -14.89
CA LEU A 110 7.13 6.94 -15.74
C LEU A 110 6.80 5.54 -15.19
N GLY A 111 5.87 5.42 -14.24
CA GLY A 111 5.45 4.14 -13.67
C GLY A 111 6.06 3.79 -12.31
N LEU A 112 5.57 2.68 -11.74
CA LEU A 112 5.93 2.20 -10.40
C LEU A 112 7.40 1.77 -10.29
N GLY A 113 7.94 1.10 -11.32
CA GLY A 113 9.35 0.69 -11.33
C GLY A 113 10.28 1.90 -11.29
N HIS A 114 9.94 2.96 -12.04
CA HIS A 114 10.67 4.22 -11.97
C HIS A 114 10.58 4.87 -10.59
N ALA A 115 9.39 4.89 -9.97
CA ALA A 115 9.21 5.42 -8.62
C ALA A 115 10.13 4.73 -7.60
N VAL A 116 10.21 3.40 -7.64
CA VAL A 116 11.13 2.62 -6.79
C VAL A 116 12.59 2.98 -7.10
N LEU A 117 12.95 3.10 -8.37
CA LEU A 117 14.32 3.45 -8.79
C LEU A 117 14.76 4.83 -8.27
N CYS A 118 13.85 5.81 -8.16
CA CYS A 118 14.17 7.13 -7.62
C CYS A 118 14.77 7.07 -6.21
N ALA A 119 14.35 6.12 -5.37
CA ALA A 119 14.83 5.97 -3.99
C ALA A 119 16.14 5.18 -3.85
N GLN A 120 16.73 4.66 -4.94
CA GLN A 120 17.93 3.81 -4.87
C GLN A 120 19.05 4.39 -3.99
N HIS A 121 19.33 5.69 -4.14
CA HIS A 121 20.41 6.38 -3.44
C HIS A 121 20.20 6.46 -1.91
N LEU A 122 18.96 6.36 -1.43
CA LEU A 122 18.63 6.32 0.00
C LEU A 122 18.59 4.89 0.55
N ILE A 123 18.27 3.92 -0.30
CA ILE A 123 18.29 2.50 0.07
C ILE A 123 19.74 2.01 0.24
N GLY A 124 20.59 2.23 -0.76
CA GLY A 124 21.92 1.63 -0.80
C GLY A 124 21.88 0.14 -1.12
N ASP A 125 22.70 -0.65 -0.44
CA ASP A 125 22.89 -2.10 -0.70
C ASP A 125 22.19 -3.00 0.35
N GLU A 126 21.06 -2.56 0.90
CA GLU A 126 20.30 -3.33 1.89
C GLU A 126 18.89 -3.70 1.38
N PRO A 127 18.27 -4.77 1.90
CA PRO A 127 16.90 -5.12 1.52
C PRO A 127 15.89 -4.10 2.06
N PHE A 128 14.84 -3.87 1.28
CA PHE A 128 13.86 -2.83 1.57
C PHE A 128 12.44 -3.30 1.25
N ALA A 129 11.47 -2.68 1.90
CA ALA A 129 10.07 -2.87 1.60
C ALA A 129 9.59 -1.91 0.50
N VAL A 130 8.61 -2.33 -0.30
CA VAL A 130 7.78 -1.42 -1.11
C VAL A 130 6.34 -1.62 -0.69
N ILE A 131 5.62 -0.53 -0.47
CA ILE A 131 4.25 -0.55 0.03
C ILE A 131 3.41 0.42 -0.81
N LEU A 132 2.36 -0.09 -1.44
CA LEU A 132 1.41 0.74 -2.18
C LEU A 132 0.37 1.31 -1.22
N GLY A 133 0.27 2.65 -1.18
CA GLY A 133 -0.53 3.37 -0.17
C GLY A 133 -2.05 3.32 -0.37
N ASP A 134 -2.51 2.76 -1.48
CA ASP A 134 -3.93 2.55 -1.80
C ASP A 134 -4.41 1.11 -1.54
N GLU A 135 -3.52 0.22 -1.10
CA GLU A 135 -3.84 -1.14 -0.71
C GLU A 135 -3.89 -1.24 0.82
N ILE A 136 -5.08 -1.17 1.41
CA ILE A 136 -5.27 -1.25 2.87
C ILE A 136 -5.52 -2.70 3.25
N ILE A 137 -4.73 -3.24 4.18
CA ILE A 137 -4.88 -4.64 4.63
C ILE A 137 -5.15 -4.65 6.13
N ASP A 138 -6.38 -5.00 6.49
CA ASP A 138 -6.76 -5.21 7.88
C ASP A 138 -6.38 -6.63 8.33
N ALA A 139 -5.37 -6.72 9.19
CA ALA A 139 -4.82 -7.97 9.65
C ALA A 139 -4.34 -7.87 11.10
N GLN A 140 -4.55 -8.95 11.87
CA GLN A 140 -4.03 -9.02 13.24
C GLN A 140 -2.49 -8.97 13.29
N VAL A 141 -1.83 -9.64 12.34
CA VAL A 141 -0.40 -9.51 12.11
C VAL A 141 -0.21 -8.66 10.86
N PRO A 142 0.48 -7.50 10.93
CA PRO A 142 0.71 -6.63 9.78
C PRO A 142 1.16 -7.42 8.54
N ALA A 143 0.58 -7.14 7.37
CA ALA A 143 0.88 -7.87 6.15
C ALA A 143 2.38 -7.83 5.83
N LEU A 144 3.00 -6.66 5.92
CA LEU A 144 4.44 -6.53 5.73
C LEU A 144 5.28 -7.37 6.72
N ALA A 145 4.88 -7.46 7.99
CA ALA A 145 5.57 -8.30 8.98
C ALA A 145 5.54 -9.79 8.59
N GLN A 146 4.45 -10.27 7.98
CA GLN A 146 4.36 -11.64 7.46
C GLN A 146 5.41 -11.89 6.36
N LEU A 147 5.60 -10.93 5.45
CA LEU A 147 6.61 -11.02 4.38
C LEU A 147 8.03 -10.92 4.93
N ILE A 148 8.30 -10.00 5.87
CA ILE A 148 9.61 -9.87 6.53
C ILE A 148 10.00 -11.18 7.22
N HIS A 149 9.04 -11.86 7.86
CA HIS A 149 9.28 -13.15 8.50
C HIS A 149 9.76 -14.22 7.50
N ILE A 150 9.19 -14.24 6.29
CA ILE A 150 9.61 -15.16 5.23
C ILE A 150 10.99 -14.77 4.70
N TYR A 151 11.21 -13.48 4.45
CA TYR A 151 12.51 -12.96 3.99
C TYR A 151 13.64 -13.37 4.94
N LYS A 152 13.44 -13.23 6.26
CA LYS A 152 14.43 -13.63 7.29
C LYS A 152 14.80 -15.11 7.24
N LYS A 153 13.90 -15.98 6.76
CA LYS A 153 14.10 -17.44 6.74
C LYS A 153 14.63 -17.96 5.41
N ARG A 154 14.24 -17.34 4.29
CA ARG A 154 14.47 -17.86 2.94
C ARG A 154 15.34 -16.97 2.07
N HIS A 155 15.53 -15.72 2.47
CA HIS A 155 16.13 -14.67 1.65
C HIS A 155 15.42 -14.54 0.29
N GLY A 156 15.98 -13.83 -0.68
CA GLY A 156 15.33 -13.58 -1.96
C GLY A 156 14.24 -12.50 -1.91
N ALA A 157 13.53 -12.29 -3.01
CA ALA A 157 12.40 -11.37 -3.03
C ALA A 157 11.14 -12.04 -2.45
N VAL A 158 10.30 -11.29 -1.74
CA VAL A 158 9.03 -11.79 -1.20
C VAL A 158 7.89 -10.86 -1.59
N LEU A 159 6.84 -11.43 -2.20
CA LEU A 159 5.67 -10.72 -2.66
C LEU A 159 4.45 -11.11 -1.82
N GLY A 160 3.66 -10.13 -1.40
CA GLY A 160 2.34 -10.38 -0.85
C GLY A 160 1.36 -10.64 -1.99
N VAL A 161 0.61 -11.73 -1.90
CA VAL A 161 -0.43 -12.07 -2.88
C VAL A 161 -1.76 -12.40 -2.21
N GLN A 162 -2.84 -12.29 -2.96
CA GLN A 162 -4.15 -12.85 -2.62
C GLN A 162 -4.84 -13.37 -3.89
N GLU A 163 -5.74 -14.32 -3.71
CA GLU A 163 -6.63 -14.75 -4.79
C GLU A 163 -7.61 -13.63 -5.16
N VAL A 164 -7.79 -13.43 -6.46
CA VAL A 164 -8.80 -12.51 -7.01
C VAL A 164 -9.74 -13.26 -7.95
N PRO A 165 -10.97 -12.76 -8.18
CA PRO A 165 -11.84 -13.31 -9.21
C PRO A 165 -11.16 -13.29 -10.58
N LYS A 166 -11.40 -14.32 -11.40
CA LYS A 166 -10.73 -14.48 -12.70
C LYS A 166 -10.93 -13.28 -13.62
N GLN A 167 -12.07 -12.60 -13.53
CA GLN A 167 -12.36 -11.39 -14.30
C GLN A 167 -11.51 -10.17 -13.90
N ASP A 168 -10.98 -10.15 -12.67
CA ASP A 168 -10.23 -9.02 -12.11
C ASP A 168 -8.71 -9.15 -12.31
N VAL A 169 -8.20 -10.28 -12.80
CA VAL A 169 -6.75 -10.53 -12.96
C VAL A 169 -6.04 -9.49 -13.83
N GLY A 170 -6.75 -8.91 -14.81
CA GLY A 170 -6.21 -7.86 -15.69
C GLY A 170 -5.95 -6.51 -15.00
N ARG A 171 -6.24 -6.39 -13.70
CA ARG A 171 -5.92 -5.20 -12.89
C ARG A 171 -4.57 -5.31 -12.20
N TYR A 172 -3.98 -6.50 -12.13
CA TYR A 172 -2.88 -6.80 -11.21
C TYR A 172 -1.69 -7.46 -11.91
N GLY A 173 -0.54 -7.47 -11.23
CA GLY A 173 0.53 -8.42 -11.52
C GLY A 173 0.13 -9.80 -11.04
N ILE A 174 0.16 -10.80 -11.93
CA ILE A 174 -0.22 -12.19 -11.62
C ILE A 174 1.03 -13.06 -11.61
N VAL A 175 1.19 -13.86 -10.56
CA VAL A 175 2.33 -14.78 -10.42
C VAL A 175 2.04 -16.12 -11.08
N THR A 176 3.08 -16.80 -11.53
CA THR A 176 3.09 -18.24 -11.85
C THR A 176 3.65 -18.99 -10.63
N PRO A 177 2.79 -19.58 -9.77
CA PRO A 177 3.21 -20.13 -8.49
C PRO A 177 3.58 -21.61 -8.57
N THR A 178 4.63 -22.00 -7.86
CA THR A 178 4.91 -23.39 -7.47
C THR A 178 4.73 -23.52 -5.95
N LYS A 179 3.77 -24.33 -5.51
CA LYS A 179 3.38 -24.45 -4.09
C LYS A 179 4.51 -25.02 -3.23
N LEU A 180 4.83 -24.33 -2.13
CA LEU A 180 5.77 -24.78 -1.09
C LEU A 180 5.08 -25.15 0.22
N GLY A 181 3.81 -24.76 0.40
CA GLY A 181 2.95 -25.10 1.54
C GLY A 181 2.62 -23.90 2.44
N LYS A 182 1.51 -23.99 3.21
CA LYS A 182 1.04 -22.95 4.15
C LYS A 182 0.88 -21.55 3.54
N GLY A 183 0.28 -21.45 2.35
CA GLY A 183 0.10 -20.18 1.63
C GLY A 183 1.38 -19.60 1.01
N LEU A 184 2.50 -20.33 1.08
CA LEU A 184 3.77 -19.95 0.49
C LEU A 184 4.00 -20.66 -0.85
N HIS A 185 4.46 -19.88 -1.83
CA HIS A 185 4.78 -20.32 -3.18
C HIS A 185 6.16 -19.83 -3.59
N ARG A 186 6.86 -20.60 -4.42
CA ARG A 186 7.96 -20.09 -5.26
C ARG A 186 7.34 -19.41 -6.47
N VAL A 187 7.89 -18.27 -6.88
CA VAL A 187 7.44 -17.56 -8.08
C VAL A 187 8.36 -17.93 -9.24
N ASP A 188 7.80 -18.60 -10.25
CA ASP A 188 8.55 -19.03 -11.44
C ASP A 188 8.51 -17.97 -12.56
N ASP A 189 7.43 -17.19 -12.64
CA ASP A 189 7.26 -16.08 -13.58
C ASP A 189 6.21 -15.08 -13.06
N LEU A 190 6.14 -13.89 -13.66
CA LEU A 190 5.14 -12.86 -13.39
C LEU A 190 4.68 -12.20 -14.70
N VAL A 191 3.44 -11.73 -14.72
CA VAL A 191 2.87 -10.96 -15.84
C VAL A 191 2.05 -9.77 -15.34
N GLU A 192 2.30 -8.60 -15.91
CA GLU A 192 1.55 -7.38 -15.59
C GLU A 192 0.23 -7.31 -16.37
N LYS A 193 -0.89 -7.30 -15.64
CA LYS A 193 -2.24 -7.06 -16.19
C LYS A 193 -2.56 -7.96 -17.40
N PRO A 194 -2.48 -9.31 -17.24
CA PRO A 194 -2.81 -10.25 -18.31
C PRO A 194 -4.32 -10.24 -18.62
N SER A 195 -4.70 -10.71 -19.80
CA SER A 195 -6.11 -11.04 -20.02
C SER A 195 -6.52 -12.25 -19.16
N PRO A 196 -7.82 -12.44 -18.84
CA PRO A 196 -8.28 -13.62 -18.12
C PRO A 196 -7.95 -14.97 -18.77
N ALA A 197 -7.69 -14.98 -20.09
CA ALA A 197 -7.29 -16.17 -20.84
C ALA A 197 -5.79 -16.47 -20.75
N GLU A 198 -4.97 -15.43 -20.59
CA GLU A 198 -3.50 -15.52 -20.54
C GLU A 198 -2.95 -15.55 -19.11
N ALA A 199 -3.81 -15.31 -18.10
CA ALA A 199 -3.40 -15.30 -16.71
C ALA A 199 -2.93 -16.70 -16.26
N PRO A 200 -1.69 -16.85 -15.74
CA PRO A 200 -1.14 -18.14 -15.35
C PRO A 200 -1.74 -18.67 -14.03
N SER A 201 -2.36 -17.78 -13.25
CA SER A 201 -3.10 -18.11 -12.03
C SER A 201 -4.11 -17.01 -11.70
N ASN A 202 -4.76 -17.09 -10.55
CA ASN A 202 -5.56 -16.02 -9.96
C ASN A 202 -4.89 -15.37 -8.73
N LEU A 203 -3.60 -15.64 -8.47
CA LEU A 203 -2.85 -15.03 -7.38
C LEU A 203 -2.30 -13.67 -7.83
N ALA A 204 -2.95 -12.61 -7.36
CA ALA A 204 -2.57 -11.23 -7.64
C ALA A 204 -1.61 -10.68 -6.59
N VAL A 205 -0.61 -9.92 -7.03
CA VAL A 205 0.30 -9.17 -6.14
C VAL A 205 -0.44 -7.96 -5.55
N ILE A 206 -0.49 -7.86 -4.22
CA ILE A 206 -1.35 -6.90 -3.49
C ILE A 206 -0.61 -5.66 -2.95
N GLY A 207 0.47 -5.26 -3.62
CA GLY A 207 1.15 -4.00 -3.24
C GLY A 207 1.99 -4.07 -1.97
N ARG A 208 2.46 -5.27 -1.58
CA ARG A 208 3.43 -5.49 -0.50
C ARG A 208 4.62 -6.27 -1.05
N TYR A 209 5.82 -5.73 -0.89
CA TYR A 209 7.04 -6.31 -1.44
C TYR A 209 8.17 -6.22 -0.41
N ILE A 210 9.00 -7.24 -0.34
CA ILE A 210 10.35 -7.20 0.25
C ILE A 210 11.33 -7.49 -0.88
N LEU A 211 12.13 -6.49 -1.23
CA LEU A 211 12.99 -6.52 -2.39
C LEU A 211 14.47 -6.45 -1.97
N PRO A 212 15.33 -7.25 -2.62
CA PRO A 212 16.77 -7.15 -2.46
C PRO A 212 17.32 -6.06 -3.41
N PRO A 213 18.46 -5.41 -3.09
CA PRO A 213 19.01 -4.27 -3.84
C PRO A 213 19.36 -4.60 -5.30
N GLU A 214 19.52 -5.88 -5.65
CA GLU A 214 19.75 -6.41 -7.00
C GLU A 214 18.63 -6.03 -8.00
N ILE A 215 17.46 -5.60 -7.50
CA ILE A 215 16.39 -5.06 -8.35
C ILE A 215 16.80 -3.75 -9.03
N PHE A 216 17.65 -2.92 -8.44
CA PHE A 216 17.97 -1.59 -8.99
C PHE A 216 18.75 -1.65 -10.32
N PRO A 217 19.82 -2.46 -10.47
CA PRO A 217 20.46 -2.67 -11.77
C PRO A 217 19.51 -3.19 -12.86
N ILE A 218 18.48 -3.94 -12.47
CA ILE A 218 17.45 -4.45 -13.40
C ILE A 218 16.53 -3.30 -13.80
N LEU A 219 15.98 -2.55 -12.83
CA LEU A 219 15.11 -1.40 -13.06
C LEU A 219 15.75 -0.34 -13.98
N ARG A 220 17.05 -0.09 -13.88
CA ARG A 220 17.78 0.82 -14.79
C ARG A 220 17.74 0.38 -16.26
N LYS A 221 17.58 -0.92 -16.51
CA LYS A 221 17.57 -1.53 -17.86
C LYS A 221 16.16 -1.89 -18.32
N THR A 222 15.18 -1.90 -17.41
CA THR A 222 13.78 -2.20 -17.72
C THR A 222 13.23 -1.13 -18.66
N ARG A 223 12.80 -1.57 -19.85
CA ARG A 223 12.16 -0.70 -20.84
C ARG A 223 10.70 -0.48 -20.46
N PRO A 224 10.08 0.63 -20.92
CA PRO A 224 8.64 0.82 -20.77
C PRO A 224 7.84 -0.36 -21.33
N GLY A 225 6.92 -0.88 -20.51
CA GLY A 225 6.06 -2.01 -20.82
C GLY A 225 4.60 -1.58 -21.00
N LYS A 226 3.69 -2.18 -20.22
CA LYS A 226 2.26 -1.84 -20.27
C LYS A 226 2.05 -0.34 -20.05
N ASN A 227 1.22 0.28 -20.89
CA ASN A 227 0.90 1.70 -20.88
C ASN A 227 2.09 2.66 -21.11
N GLY A 228 3.23 2.18 -21.60
CA GLY A 228 4.43 3.02 -21.78
C GLY A 228 5.11 3.38 -20.45
N GLU A 229 4.84 2.62 -19.39
CA GLU A 229 5.41 2.81 -18.06
C GLU A 229 6.50 1.77 -17.76
N ILE A 230 7.50 2.14 -16.97
CA ILE A 230 8.48 1.22 -16.38
C ILE A 230 7.76 0.48 -15.24
N GLN A 231 7.34 -0.75 -15.52
CA GLN A 231 6.62 -1.58 -14.56
C GLN A 231 7.58 -2.28 -13.60
N LEU A 232 7.23 -2.30 -12.31
CA LEU A 232 7.98 -3.08 -11.32
C LEU A 232 7.87 -4.58 -11.62
N THR A 233 6.70 -5.04 -12.09
CA THR A 233 6.45 -6.43 -12.47
C THR A 233 7.42 -6.94 -13.53
N ASP A 234 7.75 -6.13 -14.54
CA ASP A 234 8.71 -6.50 -15.59
C ASP A 234 10.12 -6.68 -15.01
N ALA A 235 10.51 -5.83 -14.06
CA ALA A 235 11.80 -5.97 -13.36
C ALA A 235 11.81 -7.18 -12.42
N LEU A 236 10.69 -7.48 -11.74
CA LEU A 236 10.55 -8.66 -10.88
C LEU A 236 10.65 -9.95 -11.68
N LYS A 237 10.07 -10.00 -12.89
CA LYS A 237 10.23 -11.13 -13.82
C LYS A 237 11.70 -11.40 -14.16
N GLU A 238 12.47 -10.35 -14.43
CA GLU A 238 13.92 -10.50 -14.65
C GLU A 238 14.70 -10.85 -13.38
N LEU A 239 14.25 -10.37 -12.21
CA LEU A 239 14.85 -10.70 -10.92
C LEU A 239 14.66 -12.19 -10.58
N ALA A 240 13.47 -12.75 -10.84
CA ALA A 240 13.13 -14.14 -10.57
C ALA A 240 14.04 -15.14 -11.33
N LYS A 241 14.62 -14.73 -12.46
CA LYS A 241 15.60 -15.53 -13.22
C LYS A 241 16.98 -15.57 -12.56
N LYS A 242 17.28 -14.62 -11.67
CA LYS A 242 18.60 -14.42 -11.08
C LYS A 242 18.70 -14.89 -9.63
N MET A 243 17.58 -14.86 -8.91
CA MET A 243 17.54 -15.26 -7.51
C MET A 243 16.16 -15.79 -7.11
N PRO A 244 16.06 -16.55 -6.01
CA PRO A 244 14.78 -17.04 -5.51
C PRO A 244 13.79 -15.90 -5.24
N MET A 245 12.55 -16.12 -5.64
CA MET A 245 11.42 -15.26 -5.34
C MET A 245 10.28 -16.08 -4.77
N TYR A 246 9.60 -15.51 -3.77
CA TYR A 246 8.51 -16.15 -3.06
C TYR A 246 7.26 -15.28 -3.11
N ALA A 247 6.10 -15.91 -3.17
CA ALA A 247 4.80 -15.27 -3.00
C ALA A 247 4.13 -15.86 -1.76
N HIS A 248 3.61 -14.99 -0.89
CA HIS A 248 2.92 -15.35 0.32
C HIS A 248 1.49 -14.84 0.29
N GLU A 249 0.54 -15.76 0.42
CA GLU A 249 -0.87 -15.46 0.61
C GLU A 249 -1.04 -14.75 1.95
N VAL A 250 -1.22 -13.43 1.89
CA VAL A 250 -1.32 -12.59 3.08
C VAL A 250 -2.61 -12.91 3.82
N VAL A 251 -2.46 -13.25 5.11
CA VAL A 251 -3.58 -13.44 6.02
C VAL A 251 -4.06 -12.08 6.49
N GLY A 252 -5.23 -11.67 6.02
CA GLY A 252 -5.83 -10.37 6.29
C GLY A 252 -6.93 -10.06 5.30
N HIS A 253 -7.74 -9.05 5.59
CA HIS A 253 -8.77 -8.57 4.69
C HIS A 253 -8.26 -7.35 3.92
N ARG A 254 -8.15 -7.47 2.60
CA ARG A 254 -7.66 -6.41 1.73
C ARG A 254 -8.80 -5.55 1.22
N HIS A 255 -8.55 -4.24 1.21
CA HIS A 255 -9.40 -3.23 0.62
C HIS A 255 -8.61 -2.44 -0.43
N ASP A 256 -9.04 -2.52 -1.69
CA ASP A 256 -8.52 -1.69 -2.79
C ASP A 256 -9.13 -0.29 -2.67
N ALA A 257 -8.44 0.61 -1.97
CA ALA A 257 -8.82 2.02 -1.86
C ALA A 257 -8.33 2.85 -3.06
N GLY A 258 -7.80 2.21 -4.10
CA GLY A 258 -7.38 2.82 -5.36
C GLY A 258 -8.51 2.95 -6.40
N ASP A 259 -9.67 2.36 -6.12
CA ASP A 259 -10.92 2.49 -6.86
C ASP A 259 -12.02 3.15 -6.00
N LYS A 260 -12.98 3.84 -6.65
CA LYS A 260 -14.05 4.56 -5.94
C LYS A 260 -14.95 3.62 -5.14
N LEU A 261 -15.37 2.49 -5.72
CA LEU A 261 -16.24 1.55 -5.03
C LEU A 261 -15.48 0.85 -3.91
N GLY A 262 -14.25 0.43 -4.18
CA GLY A 262 -13.39 -0.18 -3.15
C GLY A 262 -13.12 0.76 -1.97
N PHE A 263 -12.89 2.06 -2.21
CA PHE A 263 -12.77 3.07 -1.16
C PHE A 263 -14.04 3.26 -0.32
N LEU A 264 -15.23 3.24 -0.95
CA LEU A 264 -16.50 3.31 -0.22
C LEU A 264 -16.73 2.08 0.65
N ILE A 265 -16.47 0.88 0.11
CA ILE A 265 -16.56 -0.38 0.87
C ILE A 265 -15.61 -0.34 2.06
N ALA A 266 -14.34 0.06 1.84
CA ALA A 266 -13.37 0.22 2.90
C ALA A 266 -13.86 1.20 3.98
N THR A 267 -14.46 2.33 3.57
CA THR A 267 -14.97 3.34 4.50
C THR A 267 -16.05 2.77 5.40
N VAL A 268 -16.99 1.98 4.84
CA VAL A 268 -18.04 1.32 5.62
C VAL A 268 -17.43 0.33 6.62
N GLU A 269 -16.53 -0.53 6.16
CA GLU A 269 -15.90 -1.57 6.98
C GLU A 269 -15.10 -0.97 8.14
N PHE A 270 -14.32 0.08 7.89
CA PHE A 270 -13.54 0.76 8.93
C PHE A 270 -14.41 1.62 9.85
N ALA A 271 -15.49 2.23 9.36
CA ALA A 271 -16.43 2.97 10.20
C ALA A 271 -17.14 2.04 11.18
N LEU A 272 -17.58 0.86 10.73
CA LEU A 272 -18.22 -0.14 11.59
C LEU A 272 -17.27 -0.71 12.65
N LYS A 273 -15.96 -0.77 12.36
CA LYS A 273 -14.92 -1.19 13.32
C LYS A 273 -14.50 -0.08 14.29
N ASN A 274 -14.83 1.18 14.01
CA ASN A 274 -14.46 2.30 14.88
C ASN A 274 -15.24 2.21 16.21
N PRO A 275 -14.58 2.16 17.38
CA PRO A 275 -15.27 2.00 18.67
C PRO A 275 -16.23 3.14 19.03
N SER A 276 -15.97 4.35 18.51
CA SER A 276 -16.77 5.55 18.81
C SER A 276 -17.90 5.79 17.82
N LEU A 277 -17.74 5.39 16.56
CA LEU A 277 -18.72 5.64 15.49
C LEU A 277 -19.49 4.39 15.07
N GLY A 278 -18.91 3.20 15.26
CA GLY A 278 -19.40 1.94 14.75
C GLY A 278 -20.82 1.58 15.20
N PRO A 279 -21.17 1.68 16.51
CA PRO A 279 -22.51 1.36 16.98
C PRO A 279 -23.61 2.20 16.30
N ASP A 280 -23.47 3.53 16.32
CA ASP A 280 -24.44 4.45 15.74
C ASP A 280 -24.52 4.31 14.21
N PHE A 281 -23.37 4.10 13.56
CA PHE A 281 -23.30 3.93 12.12
C PHE A 281 -23.92 2.60 11.66
N HIS A 282 -23.72 1.52 12.42
CA HIS A 282 -24.37 0.22 12.19
C HIS A 282 -25.89 0.34 12.28
N GLU A 283 -26.41 1.02 13.31
CA GLU A 283 -27.84 1.26 13.45
C GLU A 283 -28.40 2.05 12.25
N TYR A 284 -27.72 3.11 11.84
CA TYR A 284 -28.09 3.89 10.66
C TYR A 284 -28.18 3.02 9.39
N LEU A 285 -27.15 2.22 9.11
CA LEU A 285 -27.12 1.36 7.91
C LEU A 285 -28.20 0.29 7.96
N SER A 286 -28.41 -0.33 9.13
CA SER A 286 -29.47 -1.32 9.35
C SER A 286 -30.85 -0.75 9.06
N ASN A 287 -31.13 0.48 9.53
CA ASN A 287 -32.39 1.16 9.27
C ASN A 287 -32.54 1.57 7.79
N ARG A 288 -31.45 1.97 7.13
CA ARG A 288 -31.47 2.38 5.71
C ARG A 288 -31.64 1.20 4.75
N MET A 289 -31.12 0.03 5.12
CA MET A 289 -31.17 -1.18 4.29
C MET A 289 -32.46 -1.98 4.46
N ARG A 290 -33.31 -1.63 5.46
CA ARG A 290 -34.66 -2.19 5.55
C ARG A 290 -35.43 -1.81 4.28
N PRO A 291 -36.04 -2.78 3.57
CA PRO A 291 -36.89 -2.46 2.43
C PRO A 291 -38.02 -1.53 2.89
N ALA A 292 -38.34 -0.52 2.09
CA ALA A 292 -39.49 0.34 2.33
C ALA A 292 -40.74 -0.56 2.37
N THR A 293 -41.22 -0.89 3.57
CA THR A 293 -42.47 -1.61 3.75
C THR A 293 -43.56 -0.75 3.14
N GLY A 294 -44.16 -1.24 2.05
CA GLY A 294 -45.01 -0.47 1.16
C GLY A 294 -46.17 0.22 1.87
N THR A 295 -46.25 1.53 1.71
CA THR A 295 -47.50 2.28 1.78
C THR A 295 -48.01 2.47 0.35
N ARG A 296 -48.60 1.42 -0.23
CA ARG A 296 -49.68 1.62 -1.19
C ARG A 296 -50.89 2.06 -0.36
N ARG A 297 -51.12 3.36 -0.27
CA ARG A 297 -52.43 3.89 0.11
C ARG A 297 -53.33 3.73 -1.12
N THR A 298 -54.24 2.77 -1.05
CA THR A 298 -55.49 2.76 -1.81
C THR A 298 -56.33 3.97 -1.43
#